data_AF-A0A819QJ11-F1
#
_entry.id   AF-A0A819QJ11-F1
#
_cell.length_a   1.000
_cell.length_b   1.000
_cell.length_c   1.000
_cell.angle_alpha   90.00
_cell.angle_beta   90.00
_cell.angle_gamma   90.00
#
_symmetry.space_group_name_H-M   'P 1'
#
loop_
_entity.id
_entity.type
_entity.pdbx_description
1 polymer ?
#
loop_
_entity_poly.entity_id
_entity_poly.type
_entity_poly.pdbx_seq_one_letter_code
_entity_poly.pdbx_strand_id
1 'polypeptide(L)'
;LELEAKQFVFEECSKTEASFTAGTLPIFIDNSFYELNNLEKVDQRLVRSVERCKLDLRRFGAKFTANSSRSYFLGHEREDVNSVSAAIDVGGDNYFDDQDILSQFKRLFQLLPFKNEYKNHNFVCILDNARTHTAADMHINDCGMRPETRCAVDKIDYIDENNKKQTIEWYDDDRYSKGLLALAYELNAFVPKKCKLNELKLLLSQHTAFKSVSKLEKLAAEYNVKILFPPKYHCETNPIEGYWCHSKQYLRKNTDQSFQRLLTLIPEAKTNFIDKHIHPKLFRRFWRTIKA
;
A
#
# COMPACT_ATOMS: atom_id res chain seq x y z
N LEU A 1 -30.60 31.12 -8.48
CA LEU A 1 -31.06 29.72 -8.59
C LEU A 1 -29.96 28.67 -8.74
N GLU A 2 -29.17 28.58 -9.82
CA GLU A 2 -28.18 27.49 -9.96
C GLU A 2 -27.06 27.56 -8.90
N LEU A 3 -26.54 28.75 -8.62
CA LEU A 3 -25.53 28.96 -7.57
C LEU A 3 -26.06 28.62 -6.17
N GLU A 4 -27.29 29.05 -5.86
CA GLU A 4 -27.97 28.74 -4.60
C GLU A 4 -28.26 27.24 -4.46
N ALA A 5 -28.70 26.58 -5.54
CA ALA A 5 -28.93 25.14 -5.58
C ALA A 5 -27.64 24.36 -5.32
N LYS A 6 -26.51 24.82 -5.89
CA LYS A 6 -25.19 24.23 -5.63
C LYS A 6 -24.78 24.43 -4.17
N GLN A 7 -24.96 25.62 -3.62
CA GLN A 7 -24.63 25.92 -2.22
C GLN A 7 -25.49 25.11 -1.24
N PHE A 8 -26.79 25.01 -1.48
CA PHE A 8 -27.73 24.17 -0.73
C PHE A 8 -27.28 22.71 -0.68
N VAL A 9 -26.86 22.14 -1.82
CA VAL A 9 -26.35 20.77 -1.87
C VAL A 9 -25.10 20.61 -0.99
N PHE A 10 -24.18 21.58 -0.98
CA PHE A 10 -23.00 21.51 -0.12
C PHE A 10 -23.35 21.60 1.36
N GLU A 11 -24.28 22.48 1.74
CA GLU A 11 -24.72 22.65 3.12
C GLU A 11 -25.44 21.39 3.63
N GLU A 12 -26.40 20.85 2.87
CA GLU A 12 -27.10 19.62 3.25
C GLU A 12 -26.17 18.40 3.31
N CYS A 13 -25.23 18.26 2.36
CA CYS A 13 -24.26 17.16 2.40
C CYS A 13 -23.24 17.30 3.54
N SER A 14 -23.08 18.49 4.12
CA SER A 14 -22.17 18.73 5.25
C SER A 14 -22.81 18.47 6.61
N LYS A 15 -24.12 18.24 6.67
CA LYS A 15 -24.82 17.91 7.92
C LYS A 15 -24.49 16.49 8.35
N THR A 16 -24.42 16.27 9.67
CA THR A 16 -24.16 14.97 10.28
C THR A 16 -25.30 13.96 10.10
N GLU A 17 -26.52 14.45 9.87
CA GLU A 17 -27.69 13.63 9.61
C GLU A 17 -27.81 13.35 8.11
N ALA A 18 -27.74 12.08 7.71
CA ALA A 18 -27.79 11.65 6.31
C ALA A 18 -29.22 11.67 5.73
N SER A 19 -29.86 12.84 5.73
CA SER A 19 -31.24 13.04 5.23
C SER A 19 -31.31 13.50 3.77
N PHE A 20 -30.18 13.90 3.17
CA PHE A 20 -30.14 14.37 1.80
C PHE A 20 -30.34 13.22 0.80
N THR A 21 -31.37 13.33 -0.04
CA THR A 21 -31.65 12.37 -1.11
C THR A 21 -31.63 13.07 -2.47
N ALA A 22 -31.60 12.28 -3.55
CA ALA A 22 -31.75 12.82 -4.90
C ALA A 22 -33.07 13.57 -5.13
N GLY A 23 -34.09 13.36 -4.28
CA GLY A 23 -35.37 14.07 -4.30
C GLY A 23 -35.33 15.43 -3.59
N THR A 24 -34.33 15.68 -2.73
CA THR A 24 -34.23 16.91 -1.93
C THR A 24 -33.91 18.13 -2.79
N LEU A 25 -33.01 18.00 -3.77
CA LEU A 25 -32.63 19.10 -4.67
C LEU A 25 -33.79 19.59 -5.59
N PRO A 26 -34.57 18.72 -6.25
CA PRO A 26 -35.75 19.13 -7.00
C PRO A 26 -36.75 19.95 -6.19
N ILE A 27 -37.00 19.57 -4.94
CA ILE A 27 -37.94 20.28 -4.04
C ILE A 27 -37.40 21.69 -3.72
N PHE A 28 -36.11 21.80 -3.43
CA PHE A 28 -35.46 23.09 -3.20
C PHE A 28 -35.57 24.00 -4.43
N ILE A 29 -35.19 23.50 -5.61
CA ILE A 29 -35.24 24.27 -6.87
C ILE A 29 -36.66 24.73 -7.18
N ASP A 30 -37.64 23.86 -6.93
CA ASP A 30 -39.04 24.15 -7.16
C ASP A 30 -39.54 25.28 -6.25
N ASN A 31 -39.31 25.18 -4.93
CA ASN A 31 -39.71 26.23 -3.98
C ASN A 31 -39.03 27.57 -4.30
N SER A 32 -37.72 27.57 -4.52
CA SER A 32 -36.96 28.78 -4.84
C SER A 32 -37.39 29.40 -6.17
N PHE A 33 -37.83 28.60 -7.16
CA PHE A 33 -38.34 29.14 -8.42
C PHE A 33 -39.65 29.92 -8.21
N TYR A 34 -40.62 29.38 -7.47
CA TYR A 34 -41.88 30.08 -7.22
C TYR A 34 -41.70 31.33 -6.36
N GLU A 35 -40.83 31.26 -5.34
CA GLU A 35 -40.49 32.40 -4.48
C GLU A 35 -39.84 33.54 -5.29
N LEU A 36 -38.81 33.24 -6.11
CA LEU A 36 -38.11 34.25 -6.90
C LEU A 36 -38.99 34.93 -7.95
N ASN A 37 -40.03 34.24 -8.45
CA ASN A 37 -40.94 34.77 -9.47
C ASN A 37 -42.25 35.32 -8.88
N ASN A 38 -42.44 35.25 -7.56
CA ASN A 38 -43.69 35.62 -6.87
C ASN A 38 -44.93 34.96 -7.50
N LEU A 39 -44.84 33.66 -7.78
CA LEU A 39 -45.89 32.85 -8.39
C LEU A 39 -46.48 31.88 -7.37
N GLU A 40 -47.80 31.65 -7.42
CA GLU A 40 -48.44 30.58 -6.66
C GLU A 40 -48.34 29.25 -7.40
N LYS A 41 -47.97 28.19 -6.69
CA LYS A 41 -47.86 26.85 -7.25
C LYS A 41 -49.24 26.21 -7.37
N VAL A 42 -49.68 25.96 -8.61
CA VAL A 42 -51.05 25.48 -8.91
C VAL A 42 -51.11 23.95 -9.04
N ASP A 43 -50.01 23.29 -9.38
CA ASP A 43 -49.94 21.83 -9.54
C ASP A 43 -48.86 21.20 -8.65
N GLN A 44 -48.79 19.87 -8.58
CA GLN A 44 -47.74 19.15 -7.85
C GLN A 44 -46.49 18.87 -8.68
N ARG A 45 -46.41 19.36 -9.93
CA ARG A 45 -45.26 19.08 -10.79
C ARG A 45 -44.07 19.88 -10.30
N LEU A 46 -42.91 19.27 -10.39
CA LEU A 46 -41.65 19.93 -10.08
C LEU A 46 -41.18 20.72 -11.30
N VAL A 47 -40.74 21.97 -11.08
CA VAL A 47 -40.10 22.81 -12.10
C VAL A 47 -38.93 22.09 -12.78
N ARG A 48 -38.23 21.22 -12.05
CA ARG A 48 -37.17 20.36 -12.57
C ARG A 48 -37.34 18.94 -12.08
N SER A 49 -37.29 17.96 -13.00
CA SER A 49 -37.45 16.56 -12.62
C SER A 49 -36.28 16.05 -11.78
N VAL A 50 -36.53 14.96 -11.04
CA VAL A 50 -35.52 14.27 -10.23
C VAL A 50 -34.35 13.79 -11.10
N GLU A 51 -34.62 13.29 -12.30
CA GLU A 51 -33.61 12.79 -13.25
C GLU A 51 -32.69 13.92 -13.72
N ARG A 52 -33.26 15.11 -13.99
CA ARG A 52 -32.46 16.29 -14.37
C ARG A 52 -31.58 16.75 -13.21
N CYS A 53 -32.14 16.80 -11.99
CA CYS A 53 -31.36 17.17 -10.81
C CYS A 53 -30.25 16.15 -10.49
N LYS A 54 -30.43 14.86 -10.79
CA LYS A 54 -29.34 13.86 -10.69
C LYS A 54 -28.17 14.19 -11.62
N LEU A 55 -28.43 14.72 -12.82
CA LEU A 55 -27.37 15.17 -13.73
C LEU A 55 -26.65 16.40 -13.19
N ASP A 56 -27.38 17.33 -12.57
CA ASP A 56 -26.79 18.51 -11.94
C ASP A 56 -25.94 18.13 -10.74
N LEU A 57 -26.40 17.21 -9.89
CA LEU A 57 -25.62 16.65 -8.80
C LEU A 57 -24.31 16.03 -9.30
N ARG A 58 -24.32 15.29 -10.42
CA ARG A 58 -23.08 14.77 -11.04
C ARG A 58 -22.16 15.90 -11.52
N ARG A 59 -22.72 16.95 -12.12
CA ARG A 59 -21.94 18.15 -12.52
C ARG A 59 -21.35 18.88 -11.32
N PHE A 60 -22.02 18.83 -10.18
CA PHE A 60 -21.53 19.37 -8.91
C PHE A 60 -20.52 18.45 -8.21
N GLY A 61 -20.25 17.27 -8.75
CA GLY A 61 -19.25 16.32 -8.26
C GLY A 61 -19.81 15.10 -7.51
N ALA A 62 -21.13 14.94 -7.42
CA ALA A 62 -21.74 13.79 -6.75
C ALA A 62 -21.54 12.50 -7.55
N LYS A 63 -21.03 11.46 -6.88
CA LYS A 63 -20.92 10.09 -7.43
C LYS A 63 -22.00 9.21 -6.81
N PHE A 64 -22.86 8.65 -7.67
CA PHE A 64 -23.87 7.67 -7.27
C PHE A 64 -23.29 6.28 -7.46
N THR A 65 -22.67 5.71 -6.42
CA THR A 65 -22.18 4.32 -6.48
C THR A 65 -23.32 3.37 -6.11
N ALA A 66 -23.64 2.41 -6.99
CA ALA A 66 -24.40 1.23 -6.58
C ALA A 66 -23.53 0.45 -5.58
N ASN A 67 -24.01 0.29 -4.36
CA ASN A 67 -23.24 -0.30 -3.27
C ASN A 67 -23.19 -1.84 -3.40
N SER A 68 -22.50 -2.37 -4.42
CA SER A 68 -22.40 -3.81 -4.70
C SER A 68 -21.02 -4.43 -4.42
N SER A 69 -20.04 -3.65 -3.95
CA SER A 69 -18.65 -4.12 -3.81
C SER A 69 -17.98 -3.65 -2.51
N ARG A 70 -18.29 -4.35 -1.40
CA ARG A 70 -17.35 -4.47 -0.27
C ARG A 70 -17.30 -5.89 0.25
N SER A 71 -16.09 -6.44 0.37
CA SER A 71 -15.82 -7.66 1.12
C SER A 71 -16.05 -7.42 2.62
N TYR A 72 -16.97 -8.19 3.19
CA TYR A 72 -17.42 -8.14 4.58
C TYR A 72 -16.32 -8.66 5.53
N PHE A 73 -15.98 -7.89 6.58
CA PHE A 73 -15.41 -8.43 7.81
C PHE A 73 -16.51 -8.41 8.88
N LEU A 74 -16.93 -9.59 9.32
CA LEU A 74 -17.89 -9.81 10.40
C LEU A 74 -17.43 -9.09 11.68
N GLY A 75 -18.20 -8.08 12.13
CA GLY A 75 -17.96 -7.42 13.41
C GLY A 75 -18.50 -6.00 13.60
N HIS A 76 -19.09 -5.37 12.58
CA HIS A 76 -19.59 -3.98 12.67
C HIS A 76 -21.04 -3.79 12.24
N GLU A 77 -21.92 -4.71 12.65
CA GLU A 77 -23.36 -4.43 12.72
C GLU A 77 -23.74 -4.26 14.19
N ARG A 78 -23.64 -3.03 14.67
CA ARG A 78 -24.55 -2.58 15.71
C ARG A 78 -25.35 -1.42 15.12
N GLU A 79 -26.66 -1.47 15.28
CA GLU A 79 -27.60 -0.43 14.80
C GLU A 79 -27.37 0.94 15.45
N ASP A 80 -26.58 1.03 16.53
CA ASP A 80 -26.23 2.26 17.24
C ASP A 80 -24.96 2.96 16.72
N VAL A 81 -24.24 2.38 15.75
CA VAL A 81 -23.00 2.96 15.21
C VAL A 81 -23.19 3.43 13.78
N ASN A 82 -23.68 4.67 13.62
CA ASN A 82 -23.54 5.44 12.39
C ASN A 82 -22.05 5.74 12.15
N SER A 83 -21.28 4.79 11.60
CA SER A 83 -19.92 5.08 11.17
C SER A 83 -19.95 5.81 9.83
N VAL A 84 -19.87 7.14 9.87
CA VAL A 84 -19.60 7.96 8.69
C VAL A 84 -18.25 7.52 8.12
N SER A 85 -18.30 6.85 6.98
CA SER A 85 -17.11 6.48 6.23
C SER A 85 -16.85 7.56 5.19
N ALA A 86 -16.00 8.52 5.51
CA ALA A 86 -15.45 9.42 4.51
C ALA A 86 -14.43 8.65 3.65
N ALA A 87 -14.65 8.62 2.33
CA ALA A 87 -13.65 8.14 1.38
C ALA A 87 -13.05 9.35 0.67
N ILE A 88 -11.72 9.48 0.73
CA ILE A 88 -10.99 10.51 0.00
C ILE A 88 -10.66 9.93 -1.37
N ASP A 89 -11.23 10.52 -2.41
CA ASP A 89 -10.84 10.24 -3.79
C ASP A 89 -9.62 11.10 -4.14
N VAL A 90 -8.44 10.52 -4.01
CA VAL A 90 -7.15 11.19 -4.28
C VAL A 90 -6.79 11.21 -5.78
N GLY A 91 -7.68 10.74 -6.67
CA GLY A 91 -7.44 10.72 -8.12
C GLY A 91 -6.36 9.72 -8.52
N GLY A 92 -6.78 8.48 -8.81
CA GLY A 92 -5.90 7.37 -9.22
C GLY A 92 -5.52 6.42 -8.08
N ASP A 93 -5.11 5.20 -8.46
CA ASP A 93 -4.53 4.23 -7.54
C ASP A 93 -3.15 4.74 -7.07
N ASN A 94 -3.12 5.48 -5.97
CA ASN A 94 -1.89 6.01 -5.35
C ASN A 94 -1.16 4.95 -4.52
N TYR A 95 -1.17 3.69 -4.96
CA TYR A 95 -0.37 2.65 -4.32
C TYR A 95 1.10 2.88 -4.68
N PHE A 96 1.98 2.75 -3.70
CA PHE A 96 3.42 2.78 -3.94
C PHE A 96 3.82 1.59 -4.80
N ASP A 97 4.51 1.86 -5.90
CA ASP A 97 5.15 0.81 -6.69
C ASP A 97 6.51 0.40 -6.09
N ASP A 98 7.18 -0.57 -6.72
CA ASP A 98 8.51 -1.03 -6.28
C ASP A 98 9.54 0.12 -6.23
N GLN A 99 9.48 1.07 -7.17
CA GLN A 99 10.42 2.18 -7.26
C GLN A 99 10.15 3.23 -6.20
N ASP A 100 8.89 3.54 -5.92
CA ASP A 100 8.48 4.43 -4.84
C ASP A 100 9.00 3.92 -3.50
N ILE A 101 8.80 2.63 -3.22
CA ILE A 101 9.29 1.97 -2.01
C ILE A 101 10.82 2.07 -1.93
N LEU A 102 11.54 1.67 -2.99
CA LEU A 102 13.00 1.72 -3.00
C LEU A 102 13.52 3.15 -2.81
N SER A 103 12.89 4.15 -3.42
CA SER A 103 13.24 5.56 -3.28
C SER A 103 13.04 6.05 -1.84
N GLN A 104 11.92 5.70 -1.20
CA GLN A 104 11.65 6.05 0.19
C GLN A 104 12.66 5.41 1.15
N PHE A 105 12.98 4.12 0.97
CA PHE A 105 13.97 3.43 1.79
C PHE A 105 15.38 3.95 1.55
N LYS A 106 15.77 4.24 0.30
CA LYS A 106 17.07 4.86 -0.01
C LYS A 106 17.22 6.19 0.73
N ARG A 107 16.19 7.04 0.68
CA ARG A 107 16.17 8.31 1.42
C ARG A 107 16.28 8.07 2.93
N LEU A 108 15.54 7.11 3.47
CA LEU A 108 15.64 6.75 4.90
C LEU A 108 17.06 6.33 5.27
N PHE A 109 17.67 5.41 4.52
CA PHE A 109 19.01 4.89 4.81
C PHE A 109 20.08 5.97 4.69
N GLN A 110 19.96 6.88 3.73
CA GLN A 110 20.83 8.05 3.62
C GLN A 110 20.72 8.97 4.85
N LEU A 111 19.54 9.08 5.47
CA LEU A 111 19.32 9.95 6.63
C LEU A 111 19.83 9.36 7.95
N LEU A 112 19.93 8.03 8.07
CA LEU A 112 20.33 7.36 9.32
C LEU A 112 21.71 7.80 9.82
N PRO A 113 22.78 7.86 8.99
CA PRO A 113 24.11 8.31 9.42
C PRO A 113 24.19 9.76 9.88
N PHE A 114 23.31 10.65 9.39
CA PHE A 114 23.31 12.06 9.76
C PHE A 114 22.73 12.33 11.15
N LYS A 115 22.05 11.35 11.75
CA LYS A 115 21.52 11.47 13.10
C LYS A 115 22.60 11.11 14.11
N ASN A 116 23.16 12.15 14.75
CA ASN A 116 24.18 12.01 15.79
C ASN A 116 23.78 11.00 16.89
N GLU A 117 22.50 10.95 17.26
CA GLU A 117 21.95 10.02 18.25
C GLU A 117 22.15 8.54 17.89
N TYR A 118 22.27 8.23 16.59
CA TYR A 118 22.40 6.86 16.08
C TYR A 118 23.80 6.56 15.54
N LYS A 119 24.77 7.45 15.78
CA LYS A 119 26.16 7.20 15.41
C LYS A 119 26.63 5.89 16.06
N ASN A 120 27.37 5.07 15.31
CA ASN A 120 27.89 3.77 15.74
C ASN A 120 26.85 2.69 16.08
N HIS A 121 25.58 2.87 15.70
CA HIS A 121 24.57 1.82 15.83
C HIS A 121 24.47 0.98 14.56
N ASN A 122 24.16 -0.31 14.74
CA ASN A 122 23.72 -1.17 13.65
C ASN A 122 22.22 -1.01 13.44
N PHE A 123 21.80 -0.85 12.19
CA PHE A 123 20.39 -0.65 11.87
C PHE A 123 19.72 -1.93 11.40
N VAL A 124 18.53 -2.16 11.93
CA VAL A 124 17.66 -3.25 11.52
C VAL A 124 16.28 -2.68 11.22
N CYS A 125 15.79 -2.87 10.00
CA CYS A 125 14.43 -2.51 9.59
C CYS A 125 13.56 -3.76 9.58
N ILE A 126 12.40 -3.67 10.23
CA ILE A 126 11.40 -4.75 10.28
C ILE A 126 10.26 -4.35 9.34
N LEU A 127 9.98 -5.18 8.35
CA LEU A 127 9.00 -4.92 7.29
C LEU A 127 8.02 -6.07 7.18
N ASP A 128 6.77 -5.80 6.82
CA ASP A 128 5.83 -6.87 6.48
C ASP A 128 6.20 -7.56 5.16
N ASN A 129 5.54 -8.68 4.87
CA ASN A 129 5.80 -9.48 3.66
C ASN A 129 5.00 -8.96 2.44
N ALA A 130 4.82 -7.64 2.32
CA ALA A 130 4.16 -7.06 1.16
C ALA A 130 4.91 -7.43 -0.12
N ARG A 131 4.18 -7.63 -1.22
CA ARG A 131 4.77 -8.08 -2.50
C ARG A 131 5.88 -7.14 -2.97
N THR A 132 5.70 -5.82 -2.81
CA THR A 132 6.67 -4.77 -3.16
C THR A 132 7.92 -4.82 -2.28
N HIS A 133 7.81 -5.17 -0.99
CA HIS A 133 8.96 -5.34 -0.10
C HIS A 133 9.77 -6.60 -0.43
N THR A 134 9.09 -7.68 -0.82
CA THR A 134 9.72 -8.97 -1.15
C THR A 134 10.06 -9.12 -2.63
N ALA A 135 9.86 -8.08 -3.44
CA ALA A 135 10.08 -8.12 -4.88
C ALA A 135 11.56 -8.40 -5.16
N ALA A 136 11.85 -9.57 -5.73
CA ALA A 136 13.17 -9.94 -6.20
C ALA A 136 13.37 -9.44 -7.64
N ASP A 137 14.63 -9.25 -8.05
CA ASP A 137 14.97 -8.94 -9.44
C ASP A 137 14.63 -10.10 -10.38
N MET A 138 14.71 -11.33 -9.89
CA MET A 138 14.51 -12.52 -10.70
C MET A 138 14.06 -13.70 -9.84
N HIS A 139 13.13 -14.51 -10.34
CA HIS A 139 12.86 -15.83 -9.80
C HIS A 139 13.38 -16.89 -10.77
N ILE A 140 14.07 -17.92 -10.26
CA ILE A 140 14.55 -19.04 -11.09
C ILE A 140 13.45 -19.76 -11.87
N ASN A 141 12.19 -19.60 -11.45
CA ASN A 141 11.04 -20.20 -12.12
C ASN A 141 10.73 -19.53 -13.45
N ASP A 142 11.18 -18.29 -13.65
CA ASP A 142 11.01 -17.51 -14.87
C ASP A 142 12.05 -17.86 -15.94
N CYS A 143 13.06 -18.65 -15.58
CA CYS A 143 14.16 -19.06 -16.46
C CYS A 143 13.90 -20.42 -17.13
N GLY A 144 14.24 -20.53 -18.41
CA GLY A 144 14.22 -21.79 -19.15
C GLY A 144 15.52 -22.59 -19.07
N MET A 145 15.45 -23.88 -19.43
CA MET A 145 16.56 -24.84 -19.29
C MET A 145 17.66 -24.65 -20.34
N ARG A 146 17.24 -24.38 -21.59
CA ARG A 146 18.08 -24.44 -22.79
C ARG A 146 18.47 -23.03 -23.25
N PRO A 147 19.49 -22.92 -24.10
CA PRO A 147 19.77 -21.67 -24.77
C PRO A 147 18.56 -21.14 -25.54
N GLU A 148 18.51 -19.82 -25.73
CA GLU A 148 17.44 -19.09 -26.44
C GLU A 148 16.02 -19.23 -25.83
N THR A 149 15.93 -19.74 -24.61
CA THR A 149 14.65 -19.80 -23.88
C THR A 149 14.42 -18.56 -23.03
N ARG A 150 13.19 -18.43 -22.49
CA ARG A 150 12.75 -17.29 -21.67
C ARG A 150 13.79 -16.96 -20.58
N CYS A 151 14.22 -15.70 -20.57
CA CYS A 151 14.99 -15.10 -19.50
C CYS A 151 14.30 -13.82 -19.01
N ALA A 152 14.35 -13.57 -17.71
CA ALA A 152 13.83 -12.35 -17.11
C ALA A 152 14.90 -11.25 -16.93
N VAL A 153 16.20 -11.56 -17.02
CA VAL A 153 17.29 -10.63 -16.70
C VAL A 153 18.53 -10.82 -17.57
N ASP A 154 19.29 -9.75 -17.79
CA ASP A 154 20.53 -9.80 -18.58
C ASP A 154 21.73 -10.31 -17.77
N LYS A 155 21.76 -9.98 -16.48
CA LYS A 155 22.84 -10.34 -15.57
C LYS A 155 22.35 -10.52 -14.14
N ILE A 156 23.10 -11.28 -13.37
CA ILE A 156 22.87 -11.51 -11.95
C ILE A 156 24.12 -11.10 -11.17
N ASP A 157 23.96 -10.09 -10.32
CA ASP A 157 24.95 -9.73 -9.30
C ASP A 157 24.70 -10.53 -8.02
N TYR A 158 25.73 -11.18 -7.49
CA TYR A 158 25.67 -11.91 -6.23
C TYR A 158 26.98 -11.78 -5.43
N ILE A 159 26.93 -12.17 -4.15
CA ILE A 159 28.10 -12.24 -3.28
C ILE A 159 28.45 -13.71 -3.09
N ASP A 160 29.69 -14.08 -3.40
CA ASP A 160 30.18 -15.46 -3.25
C ASP A 160 30.51 -15.82 -1.79
N GLU A 161 30.90 -17.07 -1.55
CA GLU A 161 31.26 -17.58 -0.22
C GLU A 161 32.45 -16.83 0.42
N ASN A 162 33.25 -16.12 -0.38
CA ASN A 162 34.39 -15.32 0.06
C ASN A 162 34.03 -13.83 0.26
N ASN A 163 32.74 -13.50 0.30
CA ASN A 163 32.24 -12.13 0.41
C ASN A 163 32.63 -11.21 -0.77
N LYS A 164 32.98 -11.78 -1.93
CA LYS A 164 33.32 -11.00 -3.12
C LYS A 164 32.11 -10.84 -4.03
N LYS A 165 31.93 -9.64 -4.57
CA LYS A 165 30.90 -9.36 -5.58
C LYS A 165 31.27 -10.04 -6.90
N GLN A 166 30.36 -10.85 -7.40
CA GLN A 166 30.45 -11.57 -8.67
C GLN A 166 29.25 -11.20 -9.54
N THR A 167 29.44 -11.27 -10.86
CA THR A 167 28.39 -11.03 -11.84
C THR A 167 28.35 -12.18 -12.82
N ILE A 168 27.16 -12.71 -13.10
CA ILE A 168 26.92 -13.74 -14.10
C ILE A 168 26.14 -13.10 -15.23
N GLU A 169 26.66 -13.19 -16.44
CA GLU A 169 25.96 -12.75 -17.63
C GLU A 169 25.10 -13.90 -18.17
N TRP A 170 23.85 -13.58 -18.47
CA TRP A 170 22.86 -14.57 -18.91
C TRP A 170 22.92 -14.83 -20.42
N TYR A 171 23.59 -13.95 -21.14
CA TYR A 171 23.77 -13.99 -22.57
C TYR A 171 25.24 -14.27 -22.89
N ASP A 172 25.50 -15.00 -23.96
CA ASP A 172 26.85 -15.14 -24.52
C ASP A 172 27.23 -13.91 -25.35
N ASP A 173 28.47 -13.91 -25.88
CA ASP A 173 29.00 -12.82 -26.72
C ASP A 173 28.14 -12.56 -27.97
N ASP A 174 27.42 -13.58 -28.44
CA ASP A 174 26.53 -13.55 -29.60
C ASP A 174 25.08 -13.14 -29.23
N ARG A 175 24.83 -12.78 -27.96
CA ARG A 175 23.52 -12.41 -27.39
C ARG A 175 22.47 -13.53 -27.39
N TYR A 176 22.88 -14.79 -27.40
CA TYR A 176 21.99 -15.90 -27.14
C TYR A 176 21.90 -16.15 -25.63
N SER A 177 20.68 -16.38 -25.11
CA SER A 177 20.54 -16.71 -23.69
C SER A 177 21.20 -18.06 -23.44
N LYS A 178 22.02 -18.17 -22.39
CA LYS A 178 22.79 -19.39 -22.07
C LYS A 178 21.90 -20.53 -21.54
N GLY A 179 20.79 -20.18 -20.90
CA GLY A 179 19.88 -21.11 -20.21
C GLY A 179 20.47 -21.65 -18.89
N LEU A 180 19.61 -22.23 -18.04
CA LEU A 180 20.02 -22.68 -16.70
C LEU A 180 21.10 -23.77 -16.72
N LEU A 181 21.17 -24.61 -17.75
CA LEU A 181 22.14 -25.72 -17.78
C LEU A 181 23.58 -25.22 -17.95
N ALA A 182 23.81 -24.27 -18.85
CA ALA A 182 25.14 -23.68 -19.05
C ALA A 182 25.60 -22.94 -17.79
N LEU A 183 24.69 -22.18 -17.17
CA LEU A 183 24.97 -21.44 -15.95
C LEU A 183 25.28 -22.34 -14.76
N ALA A 184 24.65 -23.51 -14.67
CA ALA A 184 24.99 -24.50 -13.65
C ALA A 184 26.45 -24.97 -13.79
N TYR A 185 26.95 -25.15 -15.02
CA TYR A 185 28.35 -25.49 -15.24
C TYR A 185 29.29 -24.32 -14.94
N GLU A 186 28.94 -23.08 -15.31
CA GLU A 186 29.72 -21.88 -14.96
C GLU A 186 29.84 -21.69 -13.43
N LEU A 187 28.80 -22.06 -12.70
CA LEU A 187 28.75 -22.03 -11.23
C LEU A 187 29.40 -23.25 -10.57
N ASN A 188 30.01 -24.16 -11.34
CA ASN A 188 30.56 -25.43 -10.85
C ASN A 188 29.55 -26.30 -10.08
N ALA A 189 28.26 -26.17 -10.40
CA ALA A 189 27.20 -26.95 -9.79
C ALA A 189 27.18 -28.37 -10.40
N PHE A 190 27.11 -29.40 -9.57
CA PHE A 190 27.02 -30.78 -10.06
C PHE A 190 25.64 -31.04 -10.68
N VAL A 191 25.59 -31.23 -12.00
CA VAL A 191 24.34 -31.55 -12.72
C VAL A 191 24.34 -33.03 -13.16
N PRO A 192 23.33 -33.82 -12.76
CA PRO A 192 23.18 -35.20 -13.25
C PRO A 192 23.00 -35.28 -14.77
N LYS A 193 23.56 -36.31 -15.42
CA LYS A 193 23.45 -36.52 -16.89
C LYS A 193 22.01 -36.54 -17.42
N LYS A 194 21.04 -36.94 -16.59
CA LYS A 194 19.60 -36.84 -16.86
C LYS A 194 18.97 -35.98 -15.77
N CYS A 195 19.00 -34.66 -15.96
CA CYS A 195 18.39 -33.71 -15.03
C CYS A 195 17.14 -33.07 -15.68
N LYS A 196 16.02 -33.09 -14.97
CA LYS A 196 14.80 -32.38 -15.39
C LYS A 196 14.89 -30.91 -14.99
N LEU A 197 14.17 -30.03 -15.70
CA LEU A 197 14.13 -28.59 -15.40
C LEU A 197 13.78 -28.28 -13.94
N ASN A 198 12.83 -29.00 -13.34
CA ASN A 198 12.44 -28.78 -11.94
C ASN A 198 13.55 -29.16 -10.95
N GLU A 199 14.32 -30.21 -11.25
CA GLU A 199 15.47 -30.63 -10.43
C GLU A 199 16.60 -29.60 -10.54
N LEU A 200 16.85 -29.10 -11.75
CA LEU A 200 17.84 -28.05 -11.99
C LEU A 200 17.47 -26.74 -11.27
N LYS A 201 16.19 -26.35 -11.32
CA LYS A 201 15.67 -25.18 -10.58
C LYS A 201 15.85 -25.35 -9.08
N LEU A 202 15.53 -26.52 -8.53
CA LEU A 202 15.72 -26.81 -7.10
C LEU A 202 17.20 -26.73 -6.71
N LEU A 203 18.07 -27.36 -7.48
CA LEU A 203 19.51 -27.35 -7.25
C LEU A 203 20.09 -25.93 -7.26
N LEU A 204 19.79 -25.17 -8.32
CA LEU A 204 20.30 -23.83 -8.47
C LEU A 204 19.70 -22.85 -7.45
N SER A 205 18.43 -23.03 -7.03
CA SER A 205 17.81 -22.17 -5.99
C SER A 205 18.53 -22.19 -4.63
N GLN A 206 19.35 -23.20 -4.38
CA GLN A 206 20.19 -23.28 -3.18
C GLN A 206 21.47 -22.46 -3.32
N HIS A 207 21.91 -22.18 -4.55
CA HIS A 207 23.11 -21.40 -4.83
C HIS A 207 22.88 -19.91 -4.51
N THR A 208 23.88 -19.23 -3.97
CA THR A 208 23.78 -17.83 -3.54
C THR A 208 23.35 -16.90 -4.68
N ALA A 209 23.81 -17.17 -5.90
CA ALA A 209 23.41 -16.43 -7.12
C ALA A 209 21.90 -16.43 -7.39
N PHE A 210 21.18 -17.49 -6.99
CA PHE A 210 19.74 -17.64 -7.23
C PHE A 210 18.90 -17.54 -5.96
N LYS A 211 19.54 -17.25 -4.82
CA LYS A 211 18.83 -16.99 -3.59
C LYS A 211 17.95 -15.76 -3.83
N SER A 212 16.64 -15.94 -3.64
CA SER A 212 15.65 -14.88 -3.82
C SER A 212 15.83 -13.80 -2.76
N VAL A 213 16.77 -12.88 -2.98
CA VAL A 213 16.98 -11.68 -2.16
C VAL A 213 16.17 -10.56 -2.79
N SER A 214 15.37 -9.87 -1.98
CA SER A 214 14.58 -8.74 -2.45
C SER A 214 15.46 -7.57 -2.89
N LYS A 215 14.98 -6.77 -3.84
CA LYS A 215 15.61 -5.51 -4.25
C LYS A 215 15.89 -4.60 -3.05
N LEU A 216 14.95 -4.60 -2.09
CA LEU A 216 15.04 -3.79 -0.88
C LEU A 216 16.13 -4.29 0.07
N GLU A 217 16.31 -5.61 0.23
CA GLU A 217 17.43 -6.17 0.99
C GLU A 217 18.78 -5.83 0.37
N LYS A 218 18.90 -5.89 -0.97
CA LYS A 218 20.13 -5.48 -1.68
C LYS A 218 20.44 -4.01 -1.42
N LEU A 219 19.44 -3.14 -1.58
CA LEU A 219 19.57 -1.71 -1.28
C LEU A 219 19.97 -1.48 0.18
N ALA A 220 19.35 -2.16 1.14
CA ALA A 220 19.68 -2.01 2.56
C ALA A 220 21.12 -2.42 2.88
N ALA A 221 21.62 -3.48 2.25
CA ALA A 221 23.00 -3.95 2.42
C ALA A 221 24.04 -2.89 1.97
N GLU A 222 23.76 -2.11 0.92
CA GLU A 222 24.63 -1.01 0.47
C GLU A 222 24.84 0.06 1.56
N TYR A 223 23.87 0.20 2.47
CA TYR A 223 23.90 1.16 3.59
C TYR A 223 24.22 0.50 4.94
N ASN A 224 24.65 -0.76 4.94
CA ASN A 224 24.89 -1.55 6.16
C ASN A 224 23.63 -1.62 7.07
N VAL A 225 22.45 -1.70 6.46
CA VAL A 225 21.16 -1.88 7.13
C VAL A 225 20.67 -3.30 6.90
N LYS A 226 20.21 -3.98 7.95
CA LYS A 226 19.60 -5.30 7.84
C LYS A 226 18.09 -5.21 7.72
N ILE A 227 17.49 -5.95 6.78
CA ILE A 227 16.04 -6.15 6.73
C ILE A 227 15.66 -7.44 7.48
N LEU A 228 14.57 -7.40 8.22
CA LEU A 228 13.92 -8.56 8.82
C LEU A 228 12.46 -8.60 8.41
N PHE A 229 12.04 -9.73 7.84
CA PHE A 229 10.65 -10.05 7.59
C PHE A 229 10.13 -10.93 8.73
N PRO A 230 9.06 -10.55 9.46
CA PRO A 230 8.41 -11.42 10.41
C PRO A 230 7.72 -12.59 9.68
N PRO A 231 7.35 -13.66 10.40
CA PRO A 231 6.57 -14.76 9.82
C PRO A 231 5.32 -14.26 9.09
N LYS A 232 5.03 -14.85 7.92
CA LYS A 232 3.85 -14.49 7.12
C LYS A 232 2.57 -14.77 7.92
N TYR A 233 1.58 -13.89 7.77
CA TYR A 233 0.27 -13.99 8.43
C TYR A 233 0.27 -13.88 9.96
N HIS A 234 1.38 -13.41 10.55
CA HIS A 234 1.51 -13.18 11.99
C HIS A 234 1.59 -11.67 12.31
N CYS A 235 0.53 -10.93 12.01
CA CYS A 235 0.47 -9.48 12.20
C CYS A 235 0.67 -9.06 13.67
N GLU A 236 0.32 -9.92 14.61
CA GLU A 236 0.51 -9.74 16.05
C GLU A 236 1.97 -9.65 16.49
N THR A 237 2.88 -10.12 15.62
CA THR A 237 4.32 -10.07 15.87
C THR A 237 4.94 -8.78 15.32
N ASN A 238 4.34 -8.14 14.32
CA ASN A 238 4.90 -6.96 13.68
C ASN A 238 4.64 -5.68 14.52
N PRO A 239 5.68 -4.99 15.04
CA PRO A 239 5.49 -3.80 15.88
C PRO A 239 4.70 -2.67 15.23
N ILE A 240 4.75 -2.53 13.90
CA ILE A 240 4.03 -1.45 13.20
C ILE A 240 2.51 -1.59 13.32
N GLU A 241 2.00 -2.83 13.41
CA GLU A 241 0.57 -3.08 13.60
C GLU A 241 0.09 -2.59 14.96
N GLY A 242 0.92 -2.76 16.00
CA GLY A 242 0.68 -2.17 17.31
C GLY A 242 0.68 -0.65 17.27
N TYR A 243 1.63 -0.03 16.56
CA TYR A 243 1.65 1.41 16.33
C TYR A 243 0.36 1.90 15.66
N TRP A 244 -0.07 1.26 14.57
CA TRP A 244 -1.29 1.63 13.87
C TRP A 244 -2.55 1.40 14.71
N CYS A 245 -2.61 0.33 15.49
CA CYS A 245 -3.72 0.06 16.40
C CYS A 245 -3.89 1.22 17.40
N HIS A 246 -2.83 1.61 18.09
CA HIS A 246 -2.86 2.70 19.06
C HIS A 246 -3.14 4.06 18.41
N SER A 247 -2.52 4.34 17.26
CA SER A 247 -2.74 5.58 16.53
C SER A 247 -4.20 5.69 16.09
N LYS A 248 -4.77 4.64 15.48
CA LYS A 248 -6.19 4.60 15.07
C LYS A 248 -7.14 4.78 16.25
N GLN A 249 -6.85 4.18 17.42
CA GLN A 249 -7.65 4.38 18.62
C GLN A 249 -7.62 5.84 19.10
N TYR A 250 -6.46 6.49 19.07
CA TYR A 250 -6.35 7.92 19.41
C TYR A 250 -7.13 8.77 18.42
N LEU A 251 -6.94 8.55 17.11
CA LEU A 251 -7.66 9.28 16.06
C LEU A 251 -9.17 9.16 16.23
N ARG A 252 -9.70 7.94 16.40
CA ARG A 252 -11.16 7.69 16.56
C ARG A 252 -11.77 8.40 17.76
N LYS A 253 -11.02 8.58 18.85
CA LYS A 253 -11.52 9.24 20.06
C LYS A 253 -11.53 10.76 19.98
N ASN A 254 -10.71 11.35 19.11
CA ASN A 254 -10.46 12.80 19.08
C ASN A 254 -10.85 13.46 17.74
N THR A 255 -11.33 12.66 16.78
CA THR A 255 -11.75 13.15 15.47
C THR A 255 -13.18 13.68 15.51
N ASP A 256 -13.41 14.80 14.83
CA ASP A 256 -14.74 15.32 14.47
C ASP A 256 -15.18 14.82 13.08
N GLN A 257 -14.46 13.84 12.53
CA GLN A 257 -14.62 13.25 11.20
C GLN A 257 -14.29 14.20 10.04
N SER A 258 -13.78 15.41 10.31
CA SER A 258 -13.26 16.29 9.27
C SER A 258 -11.84 15.90 8.85
N PHE A 259 -11.53 16.07 7.57
CA PHE A 259 -10.19 15.81 7.06
C PHE A 259 -9.14 16.76 7.65
N GLN A 260 -9.49 18.04 7.84
CA GLN A 260 -8.59 19.02 8.46
C GLN A 260 -8.22 18.61 9.88
N ARG A 261 -9.19 18.19 10.70
CA ARG A 261 -8.89 17.70 12.05
C ARG A 261 -8.04 16.43 11.98
N LEU A 262 -8.35 15.49 11.09
CA LEU A 262 -7.53 14.29 10.90
C LEU A 262 -6.05 14.62 10.65
N LEU A 263 -5.76 15.59 9.77
CA LEU A 263 -4.38 16.03 9.50
C LEU A 263 -3.68 16.57 10.75
N THR A 264 -4.39 17.30 11.61
CA THR A 264 -3.84 17.78 12.90
C THR A 264 -3.64 16.65 13.91
N LEU A 265 -4.50 15.63 13.89
CA LEU A 265 -4.46 14.52 14.84
C LEU A 265 -3.37 13.48 14.53
N ILE A 266 -2.92 13.34 13.28
CA ILE A 266 -1.84 12.40 12.92
C ILE A 266 -0.55 12.65 13.73
N PRO A 267 0.01 13.88 13.76
CA PRO A 267 1.18 14.15 14.59
C PRO A 267 0.88 14.04 16.09
N GLU A 268 -0.31 14.43 16.55
CA GLU A 268 -0.71 14.25 17.97
C GLU A 268 -0.72 12.76 18.37
N ALA A 269 -1.26 11.88 17.52
CA ALA A 269 -1.31 10.44 17.75
C ALA A 269 0.11 9.84 17.88
N LYS A 270 1.05 10.30 17.05
CA LYS A 270 2.46 9.93 17.14
C LYS A 270 3.07 10.34 18.47
N THR A 271 2.86 11.59 18.90
CA THR A 271 3.33 12.09 20.21
C THR A 271 2.74 11.26 21.34
N ASN A 272 1.42 11.01 21.32
CA ASN A 272 0.75 10.19 22.33
C ASN A 272 1.34 8.77 22.42
N PHE A 273 1.70 8.16 21.30
CA PHE A 273 2.31 6.85 21.25
C PHE A 273 3.71 6.82 21.87
N ILE A 274 4.49 7.87 21.66
CA ILE A 274 5.83 8.05 22.26
C ILE A 274 5.70 8.24 23.77
N ASP A 275 4.85 9.17 24.22
CA ASP A 275 4.67 9.54 25.63
C ASP A 275 4.17 8.38 26.48
N LYS A 276 3.32 7.51 25.91
CA LYS A 276 2.83 6.31 26.59
C LYS A 276 3.85 5.18 26.64
N HIS A 277 5.06 5.38 26.10
CA HIS A 277 6.12 4.38 26.03
C HIS A 277 5.61 3.01 25.52
N ILE A 278 4.84 3.04 24.43
CA ILE A 278 4.25 1.83 23.85
C ILE A 278 5.30 1.06 23.04
N HIS A 279 6.15 1.78 22.29
CA HIS A 279 7.17 1.20 21.43
C HIS A 279 8.08 0.15 22.12
N PRO A 280 8.61 0.34 23.36
CA PRO A 280 9.50 -0.64 23.97
C PRO A 280 8.77 -1.94 24.32
N LYS A 281 7.44 -1.88 24.57
CA LYS A 281 6.63 -3.08 24.83
C LYS A 281 6.46 -3.91 23.55
N LEU A 282 6.18 -3.24 22.43
CA LEU A 282 6.00 -3.89 21.13
C LEU A 282 7.29 -4.53 20.62
N PHE A 283 8.42 -3.82 20.68
CA PHE A 283 9.71 -4.36 20.27
C PHE A 283 10.18 -5.51 21.17
N ARG A 284 9.96 -5.43 22.49
CA ARG A 284 10.25 -6.57 23.40
C ARG A 284 9.43 -7.81 23.05
N ARG A 285 8.16 -7.65 22.68
CA ARG A 285 7.31 -8.76 22.24
C ARG A 285 7.86 -9.37 20.95
N PHE A 286 8.15 -8.55 19.93
CA PHE A 286 8.72 -9.01 18.67
C PHE A 286 10.00 -9.83 18.87
N TRP A 287 10.96 -9.30 19.64
CA TRP A 287 12.23 -9.99 19.87
C TRP A 287 12.10 -11.28 20.68
N ARG A 288 11.09 -11.40 21.55
CA ARG A 288 10.79 -12.67 22.22
C ARG A 288 10.28 -13.72 21.25
N THR A 289 9.45 -13.33 20.29
CA THR A 289 8.88 -14.25 19.30
C THR A 289 9.91 -14.70 18.27
N ILE A 290 10.81 -13.82 17.83
CA ILE A 290 11.83 -14.17 16.82
C ILE A 290 12.99 -15.01 17.40
N LYS A 291 13.23 -14.95 18.72
CA LYS A 291 14.27 -15.74 19.40
C LYS A 291 13.78 -17.12 19.88
N ALA A 292 12.48 -17.35 19.90
CA ALA A 292 11.85 -18.62 20.29
C ALA A 292 11.80 -19.57 19.08
#